data_AF-A0A950C4M9-F1
#
_entry.id   AF-A0A950C4M9-F1
#
_cell.length_a   1.000
_cell.length_b   1.000
_cell.length_c   1.000
_cell.angle_alpha   90.00
_cell.angle_beta   90.00
_cell.angle_gamma   90.00
#
_symmetry.space_group_name_H-M   'P 1'
#
loop_
_entity.id
_entity.type
_entity.pdbx_description
1 polymer ?
#
loop_
_entity_poly.entity_id
_entity_poly.type
_entity_poly.pdbx_seq_one_letter_code
_entity_poly.pdbx_strand_id
1 'polypeptide(L)' 'IDLLKQPQLAQGDQIFAIPTLVRKLPEPMKKIIGDLSNTERVLVGLDLRPLP' A
#
# COMPACT_ATOMS: atom_id res chain seq x y z
N ILE A 1 10.45 1.05 2.40
CA ILE A 1 11.32 0.81 1.21
C ILE A 1 11.57 2.16 0.57
N ASP A 2 12.83 2.49 0.26
CA ASP A 2 13.20 3.72 -0.45
C ASP A 2 13.47 3.40 -1.92
N LEU A 3 12.58 3.82 -2.80
CA LEU A 3 12.63 3.50 -4.23
C LEU A 3 13.70 4.29 -4.99
N LEU A 4 14.23 5.38 -4.43
CA LEU A 4 15.39 6.06 -5.03
C LEU A 4 16.67 5.23 -4.84
N LYS A 5 16.73 4.43 -3.78
CA LYS A 5 17.85 3.51 -3.50
C LYS A 5 17.66 2.12 -4.10
N GLN A 6 16.41 1.65 -4.19
CA GLN A 6 16.07 0.31 -4.67
C GLN A 6 14.92 0.34 -5.70
N PRO A 7 15.12 0.98 -6.88
CA PRO A 7 14.07 1.19 -7.87
C PRO A 7 13.45 -0.11 -8.41
N GLN A 8 14.21 -1.21 -8.45
CA GLN A 8 13.75 -2.52 -8.92
C GLN A 8 12.58 -3.11 -8.11
N LEU A 9 12.44 -2.70 -6.84
CA LEU A 9 11.33 -3.16 -6.00
C LEU A 9 9.98 -2.57 -6.43
N ALA A 10 9.99 -1.39 -7.10
CA ALA A 10 8.77 -0.80 -7.66
C ALA A 10 8.18 -1.72 -8.74
N GLN A 11 9.01 -2.30 -9.59
CA GLN A 11 8.55 -3.19 -10.66
C GLN A 11 8.00 -4.51 -10.11
N GLY A 12 8.68 -5.10 -9.12
CA GLY A 12 8.25 -6.36 -8.49
C GLY A 12 6.87 -6.28 -7.86
N ASP A 13 6.56 -5.16 -7.19
CA ASP A 13 5.26 -4.92 -6.56
C ASP A 13 4.32 -4.06 -7.44
N GLN A 14 4.66 -3.82 -8.72
CA GLN A 14 3.90 -2.99 -9.67
C GLN A 14 3.46 -1.63 -9.09
N ILE A 15 4.39 -0.92 -8.47
CA ILE A 15 4.17 0.40 -7.86
C ILE A 15 4.34 1.47 -8.95
N PHE A 16 3.22 2.04 -9.40
CA PHE A 16 3.21 3.13 -10.40
C PHE A 16 3.26 4.53 -9.77
N ALA A 17 2.81 4.68 -8.52
CA ALA A 17 2.75 5.96 -7.81
C ALA A 17 3.40 5.86 -6.43
N ILE A 18 3.92 6.97 -5.94
CA ILE A 18 4.45 7.09 -4.58
C ILE A 18 3.76 8.24 -3.84
N PRO A 19 3.60 8.15 -2.51
CA PRO A 19 3.88 6.99 -1.67
C PRO A 19 2.83 5.86 -1.80
N THR A 20 3.27 4.60 -1.65
CA THR A 20 2.40 3.40 -1.70
C THR A 20 2.66 2.49 -0.49
N LEU A 21 1.59 2.08 0.19
CA LEU A 21 1.59 1.03 1.19
C LEU A 21 1.16 -0.30 0.57
N VAL A 22 1.90 -1.38 0.83
CA VAL A 22 1.61 -2.74 0.32
C VAL A 22 1.49 -3.70 1.50
N ARG A 23 0.34 -4.37 1.64
CA ARG A 23 0.13 -5.49 2.58
C ARG A 23 0.19 -6.80 1.82
N LYS A 24 1.30 -7.54 1.95
CA LYS A 24 1.55 -8.78 1.20
C LYS A 24 0.77 -9.99 1.73
N LEU A 25 0.50 -10.05 3.04
CA LEU A 25 -0.17 -11.17 3.68
C LEU A 25 -1.23 -10.71 4.70
N PRO A 26 -2.28 -11.51 4.94
CA PRO A 26 -2.67 -12.67 4.14
C PRO A 26 -3.12 -12.26 2.73
N GLU A 27 -3.20 -13.23 1.81
CA GLU A 27 -3.79 -12.98 0.49
C GLU A 27 -5.28 -12.65 0.59
N PRO A 28 -5.83 -11.82 -0.34
CA PRO A 28 -5.10 -11.17 -1.43
C PRO A 28 -4.26 -9.97 -0.96
N MET A 29 -3.19 -9.69 -1.70
CA MET A 29 -2.35 -8.51 -1.46
C MET A 29 -3.18 -7.23 -1.63
N LYS A 30 -3.01 -6.27 -0.69
CA LYS A 30 -3.67 -4.95 -0.72
C LYS A 30 -2.64 -3.84 -0.97
N LYS A 31 -3.04 -2.81 -1.73
CA LYS A 31 -2.22 -1.62 -2.02
C LYS A 31 -3.02 -0.36 -1.74
N ILE A 32 -2.39 0.63 -1.11
CA ILE A 32 -2.95 1.97 -0.88
C ILE A 32 -1.96 2.99 -1.40
N ILE A 33 -2.44 3.92 -2.23
CA ILE A 33 -1.65 5.04 -2.76
C ILE A 33 -2.06 6.30 -2.00
N GLY A 34 -1.07 7.11 -1.63
CA GLY A 34 -1.27 8.38 -0.92
C GLY A 34 -0.52 8.43 0.40
N ASP A 35 -0.56 9.60 1.04
CA ASP A 35 0.24 9.96 2.21
C ASP A 35 -0.17 9.28 3.53
N LEU A 36 -1.18 8.41 3.50
CA LEU A 36 -1.73 7.69 4.65
C LEU A 36 -2.29 8.60 5.77
N SER A 37 -2.59 9.87 5.47
CA SER A 37 -3.09 10.86 6.44
C SER A 37 -4.48 10.52 7.01
N ASN A 38 -5.30 9.75 6.28
CA ASN A 38 -6.63 9.31 6.73
C ASN A 38 -6.60 7.86 7.21
N THR A 39 -6.44 7.68 8.52
CA THR A 39 -6.36 6.35 9.16
C THR A 39 -7.59 5.48 8.91
N GLU A 40 -8.81 6.01 8.97
CA GLU A 40 -10.02 5.22 8.75
C GLU A 40 -10.06 4.63 7.35
N ARG A 41 -9.76 5.45 6.33
CA ARG A 41 -9.69 4.99 4.94
C ARG A 41 -8.60 3.94 4.74
N VAL A 42 -7.46 4.10 5.41
CA VAL A 42 -6.37 3.13 5.35
C VAL A 42 -6.80 1.79 5.95
N LEU A 43 -7.41 1.80 7.13
CA LEU A 43 -7.85 0.57 7.80
C LEU A 43 -8.93 -0.17 7.02
N VAL A 44 -9.90 0.55 6.45
CA VAL A 44 -10.91 -0.02 5.55
C VAL A 44 -10.25 -0.60 4.29
N GLY A 45 -9.36 0.15 3.64
CA GLY A 45 -8.68 -0.30 2.41
C GLY A 45 -7.77 -1.52 2.60
N LEU A 46 -7.33 -1.80 3.83
CA LEU A 46 -6.56 -2.98 4.21
C LEU A 46 -7.43 -4.14 4.72
N ASP A 47 -8.76 -4.02 4.67
CA ASP A 47 -9.74 -4.95 5.27
C ASP A 47 -9.49 -5.19 6.78
N LEU A 48 -8.96 -4.19 7.49
CA LEU A 48 -8.74 -4.24 8.95
C LEU A 48 -9.93 -3.68 9.73
N ARG A 49 -10.86 -3.04 9.02
CA ARG A 49 -12.15 -2.56 9.54
C ARG A 49 -13.25 -2.75 8.49
N PRO A 50 -14.50 -3.00 8.91
CA PRO A 50 -15.63 -3.04 7.98
C PRO A 50 -15.88 -1.67 7.34
N LEU A 51 -16.53 -1.68 6.18
CA LEU A 51 -17.09 -0.47 5.60
C LEU A 51 -18.18 0.09 6.54
N PRO A 52 -18.19 1.41 6.80
CA PRO A 52 -19.28 2.05 7.53
C PRO A 52 -20.60 2.01 6.74
#